data_AF-A0A1C7I6J5-F1
#
_entry.id   AF-A0A1C7I6J5-F1
#
_cell.length_a   1.000
_cell.length_b   1.000
_cell.length_c   1.000
_cell.angle_alpha   90.00
_cell.angle_beta   90.00
_cell.angle_gamma   90.00
#
_symmetry.space_group_name_H-M   'P 1'
#
loop_
_entity.id
_entity.type
_entity.pdbx_description
1 polymer ?
#
loop_
_entity_poly.entity_id
_entity_poly.type
_entity_poly.pdbx_seq_one_letter_code
_entity_poly.pdbx_strand_id
1 'polypeptide(L)'
;MKNSSRELDDKFLSSGQESIRLAIALERFFELCPQDTVLYARYREYLKKRFRPAMEKLILTRETEKVKALFGLSEVTLVQMNELLALAQKYGNTECVLWLLSKKEEQFGFGGKDMEL
;
A
#
# COMPACT_ATOMS: atom_id res chain seq x y z
N MET A 1 -18.41 15.64 11.64
CA MET A 1 -17.29 16.59 11.80
C MET A 1 -16.03 15.87 11.33
N LYS A 2 -15.27 16.42 10.39
CA LYS A 2 -13.95 15.87 10.06
C LYS A 2 -13.00 16.25 11.21
N ASN A 3 -12.30 15.29 11.80
CA ASN A 3 -11.29 15.57 12.82
C ASN A 3 -10.19 16.45 12.23
N SER A 4 -9.60 17.32 13.04
CA SER A 4 -8.46 18.11 12.59
C SER A 4 -7.26 17.20 12.34
N SER A 5 -6.36 17.60 11.43
CA SER A 5 -5.12 16.89 11.14
C SER A 5 -4.32 16.56 12.41
N ARG A 6 -4.30 17.46 13.40
CA ARG A 6 -3.62 17.27 14.69
C ARG A 6 -4.29 16.21 15.57
N GLU A 7 -5.62 16.19 15.63
CA GLU A 7 -6.36 15.16 16.37
C GLU A 7 -6.15 13.77 15.79
N LEU A 8 -6.04 13.67 14.46
CA LEU A 8 -5.69 12.43 13.78
C LEU A 8 -4.27 11.99 14.16
N ASP A 9 -3.32 12.91 14.12
CA ASP A 9 -1.92 12.63 14.49
C ASP A 9 -1.82 12.13 15.95
N ASP A 10 -2.48 12.80 16.90
CA ASP A 10 -2.49 12.40 18.30
C ASP A 10 -3.17 11.03 18.50
N LYS A 11 -4.27 10.76 17.77
CA LYS A 11 -4.98 9.48 17.82
C LYS A 11 -4.16 8.34 17.21
N PHE A 12 -3.37 8.59 16.17
CA PHE A 12 -2.45 7.59 15.63
C PHE A 12 -1.37 7.19 16.65
N LEU A 13 -0.86 8.17 17.42
CA LEU A 13 0.21 7.95 18.40
C LEU A 13 -0.29 7.28 19.69
N SER A 14 -1.53 7.55 20.09
CA SER A 14 -2.10 7.08 21.37
C SER A 14 -2.98 5.82 21.26
N SER A 15 -3.55 5.53 20.09
CA SER A 15 -4.47 4.41 19.92
C SER A 15 -3.76 3.05 19.98
N GLY A 16 -4.31 2.10 20.75
CA GLY A 16 -3.91 0.69 20.70
C GLY A 16 -4.57 -0.10 19.56
N GLN A 17 -5.60 0.46 18.92
CA GLN A 17 -6.36 -0.25 17.88
C GLN A 17 -5.69 -0.09 16.51
N GLU A 18 -5.32 -1.22 15.91
CA GLU A 18 -4.64 -1.25 14.60
C GLU A 18 -5.49 -0.66 13.48
N SER A 19 -6.79 -1.00 13.42
CA SER A 19 -7.69 -0.50 12.36
C SER A 19 -7.77 1.02 12.32
N ILE A 20 -7.83 1.66 13.50
CA ILE A 20 -7.81 3.12 13.65
C ILE A 20 -6.47 3.67 13.17
N ARG A 21 -5.36 3.10 13.62
CA ARG A 21 -4.02 3.57 13.25
C ARG A 21 -3.75 3.43 11.76
N LEU A 22 -4.20 2.34 11.14
CA LEU A 22 -4.07 2.10 9.71
C LEU A 22 -4.86 3.11 8.88
N ALA A 23 -6.12 3.36 9.25
CA ALA A 23 -6.94 4.35 8.56
C ALA A 23 -6.30 5.74 8.59
N ILE A 24 -5.85 6.17 9.78
CA ILE A 24 -5.17 7.46 9.95
C ILE A 24 -3.86 7.50 9.19
N ALA A 25 -3.05 6.44 9.28
CA ALA A 25 -1.76 6.41 8.59
C ALA A 25 -1.91 6.52 7.08
N LEU A 26 -2.88 5.83 6.48
CA LEU A 26 -3.18 5.96 5.05
C LEU A 26 -3.64 7.39 4.71
N GLU A 27 -4.59 7.94 5.46
CA GLU A 27 -5.10 9.29 5.22
C GLU A 27 -4.00 10.35 5.31
N ARG A 28 -3.27 10.37 6.43
CA ARG A 28 -2.25 11.38 6.72
C ARG A 28 -1.01 11.22 5.85
N PHE A 29 -0.62 10.00 5.50
CA PHE A 29 0.53 9.77 4.62
C PHE A 29 0.33 10.38 3.23
N PHE A 30 -0.87 10.28 2.67
CA PHE A 30 -1.17 10.84 1.34
C PHE A 30 -1.59 12.32 1.37
N GLU A 31 -2.04 12.83 2.52
CA GLU A 31 -2.34 14.26 2.72
C GLU A 31 -1.06 15.09 2.97
N LEU A 32 -0.09 14.52 3.68
CA LEU A 32 1.15 15.20 4.04
C LEU A 32 2.12 15.28 2.85
N CYS A 33 2.73 16.44 2.67
CA CYS A 33 3.84 16.61 1.74
C CYS A 33 5.09 15.89 2.30
N PRO A 34 5.88 15.16 1.49
CA PRO A 34 7.10 14.48 1.92
C PRO A 34 8.22 15.39 2.43
N GLN A 35 7.98 16.71 2.49
CA GLN A 35 8.93 17.71 2.98
C GLN A 35 9.06 17.61 4.51
N ASP A 36 9.76 16.54 4.90
CA ASP A 36 10.49 16.28 6.13
C ASP A 36 9.80 16.64 7.45
N THR A 37 8.60 16.09 7.66
CA THR A 37 8.02 16.02 9.00
C THR A 37 8.34 14.67 9.64
N VAL A 38 8.74 14.69 10.92
CA VAL A 38 8.93 13.47 11.74
C VAL A 38 7.68 12.57 11.70
N LEU A 39 6.49 13.16 11.56
CA LEU A 39 5.24 12.43 11.40
C LEU A 39 5.14 11.68 10.07
N TYR A 40 5.53 12.29 8.95
CA TYR A 40 5.56 11.60 7.65
C TYR A 40 6.43 10.34 7.70
N ALA A 41 7.63 10.43 8.29
CA ALA A 41 8.50 9.28 8.49
C ALA A 41 7.84 8.19 9.36
N ARG A 42 7.14 8.58 10.44
CA ARG A 42 6.40 7.63 11.29
C ARG A 42 5.27 6.93 10.53
N TYR A 43 4.51 7.65 9.70
CA TYR A 43 3.47 7.06 8.87
C TYR A 43 4.05 6.11 7.84
N ARG A 44 5.11 6.53 7.13
CA ARG A 44 5.82 5.70 6.17
C ARG A 44 6.29 4.38 6.79
N GLU A 45 7.01 4.44 7.90
CA GLU A 45 7.53 3.24 8.56
C GLU A 45 6.41 2.36 9.13
N TYR A 46 5.32 2.94 9.59
CA TYR A 46 4.15 2.17 10.00
C TYR A 46 3.49 1.45 8.83
N LEU A 47 3.28 2.14 7.69
CA LEU A 47 2.69 1.55 6.50
C LEU A 47 3.58 0.45 5.90
N LYS A 48 4.91 0.60 5.95
CA LYS A 48 5.84 -0.49 5.58
C LYS A 48 5.69 -1.72 6.48
N LYS A 49 5.59 -1.52 7.80
CA LYS A 49 5.35 -2.63 8.76
C LYS A 49 3.98 -3.28 8.59
N ARG A 50 3.00 -2.53 8.07
CA ARG A 50 1.62 -2.97 7.82
C ARG A 50 1.30 -3.00 6.34
N PHE A 51 2.28 -3.38 5.52
CA PHE A 51 2.18 -3.34 4.06
C PHE A 51 0.97 -4.08 3.54
N ARG A 52 0.78 -5.35 3.95
CA ARG A 52 -0.35 -6.16 3.48
C ARG A 52 -1.72 -5.57 3.87
N PRO A 53 -2.00 -5.25 5.15
CA PRO A 53 -3.25 -4.57 5.54
C PRO A 53 -3.48 -3.25 4.80
N ALA A 54 -2.44 -2.45 4.59
CA ALA A 54 -2.52 -1.18 3.90
C ALA A 54 -2.86 -1.36 2.41
N MET A 55 -2.15 -2.26 1.72
CA MET A 55 -2.42 -2.59 0.32
C MET A 55 -3.82 -3.18 0.13
N GLU A 56 -4.24 -4.11 0.99
CA GLU A 56 -5.58 -4.69 0.94
C GLU A 56 -6.67 -3.60 1.05
N LYS A 57 -6.51 -2.68 2.01
CA LYS A 57 -7.45 -1.57 2.18
C LYS A 57 -7.55 -0.71 0.93
N LEU A 58 -6.42 -0.33 0.33
CA LEU A 58 -6.37 0.50 -0.87
C LEU A 58 -6.94 -0.20 -2.11
N ILE A 59 -6.64 -1.49 -2.28
CA ILE A 59 -7.18 -2.30 -3.37
C ILE A 59 -8.71 -2.42 -3.24
N LEU A 60 -9.21 -2.71 -2.03
CA LEU A 60 -10.64 -2.80 -1.73
C LEU A 60 -11.36 -1.49 -2.02
N THR A 61 -10.77 -0.34 -1.66
CA THR A 61 -11.35 0.99 -1.91
C THR A 61 -11.07 1.54 -3.32
N ARG A 62 -10.43 0.75 -4.20
CA ARG A 62 -10.10 1.13 -5.59
C ARG A 62 -9.21 2.35 -5.72
N GLU A 63 -8.30 2.53 -4.78
CA GLU A 63 -7.36 3.65 -4.72
C GLU A 63 -6.06 3.29 -5.43
N THR A 64 -6.13 3.00 -6.73
CA THR A 64 -5.02 2.42 -7.50
C THR A 64 -3.75 3.27 -7.45
N GLU A 65 -3.84 4.60 -7.56
CA GLU A 65 -2.66 5.48 -7.46
C GLU A 65 -1.96 5.38 -6.09
N LYS A 66 -2.72 5.23 -5.01
CA LYS A 66 -2.17 5.02 -3.66
C LYS A 66 -1.53 3.65 -3.53
N VAL A 67 -2.08 2.62 -4.19
CA VAL A 67 -1.45 1.28 -4.30
C VAL A 67 -0.08 1.42 -4.96
N LYS A 68 0.02 2.13 -6.09
CA LYS A 68 1.29 2.35 -6.80
C LYS A 68 2.33 3.03 -5.91
N ALA A 69 1.91 4.09 -5.21
CA ALA A 69 2.78 4.83 -4.30
C ALA A 69 3.26 3.97 -3.13
N LEU A 70 2.36 3.21 -2.49
CA LEU A 70 2.71 2.34 -1.36
C LEU A 70 3.59 1.17 -1.78
N PHE A 71 3.32 0.58 -2.95
CA PHE A 71 4.13 -0.48 -3.53
C PHE A 71 5.59 -0.02 -3.72
N GLY A 72 5.81 1.23 -4.14
CA GLY A 72 7.15 1.81 -4.28
C GLY A 72 7.91 2.04 -2.95
N LEU A 73 7.29 1.87 -1.78
CA LEU A 73 7.95 2.10 -0.48
C LEU A 73 8.74 0.90 0.04
N SER A 74 8.48 -0.30 -0.49
CA SER A 74 9.03 -1.56 -0.01
C SER A 74 9.43 -2.45 -1.18
N GLU A 75 10.46 -3.25 -0.99
CA GLU A 75 10.74 -4.37 -1.89
C GLU A 75 9.63 -5.42 -1.73
N VAL A 76 8.92 -5.68 -2.80
CA VAL A 76 7.82 -6.65 -2.83
C VAL A 76 8.38 -7.98 -3.31
N THR A 77 8.16 -9.04 -2.55
CA THR A 77 8.56 -10.40 -2.95
C THR A 77 7.56 -10.99 -3.94
N LEU A 78 7.95 -12.03 -4.69
CA LEU A 78 7.04 -12.73 -5.61
C LEU A 78 5.79 -13.29 -4.90
N VAL A 79 5.93 -13.78 -3.67
CA VAL A 79 4.80 -14.25 -2.85
C VAL A 79 3.82 -13.11 -2.59
N GLN A 80 4.31 -11.96 -2.11
CA GLN A 80 3.49 -10.78 -1.86
C GLN A 80 2.84 -10.26 -3.16
N MET A 81 3.57 -10.25 -4.28
CA MET A 81 3.02 -9.87 -5.58
C MET A 81 1.80 -10.74 -5.96
N ASN A 82 1.93 -12.06 -5.81
CA ASN A 82 0.83 -12.99 -6.12
C ASN A 82 -0.36 -12.80 -5.14
N GLU A 83 -0.10 -12.55 -3.85
CA GLU A 83 -1.16 -12.24 -2.88
C GLU A 83 -1.92 -10.96 -3.25
N LEU A 84 -1.21 -9.91 -3.66
CA LEU A 84 -1.82 -8.64 -4.08
C LEU A 84 -2.68 -8.81 -5.35
N LEU A 85 -2.20 -9.60 -6.32
CA LEU A 85 -2.97 -9.95 -7.52
C LEU A 85 -4.27 -10.69 -7.16
N ALA A 86 -4.19 -11.67 -6.25
CA ALA A 86 -5.37 -12.40 -5.78
C ALA A 86 -6.38 -11.49 -5.08
N LEU A 87 -5.91 -10.53 -4.26
CA LEU A 87 -6.78 -9.54 -3.62
C LEU A 87 -7.44 -8.61 -4.65
N ALA A 88 -6.68 -8.12 -5.64
CA ALA A 88 -7.21 -7.24 -6.68
C ALA A 88 -8.26 -7.94 -7.56
N GLN A 89 -8.04 -9.21 -7.89
CA GLN A 89 -9.03 -10.06 -8.57
C GLN A 89 -10.27 -10.30 -7.71
N LYS A 90 -10.09 -10.67 -6.43
CA LYS A 90 -11.19 -10.89 -5.48
C LYS A 90 -12.10 -9.67 -5.35
N TYR A 91 -11.54 -8.47 -5.31
CA TYR A 91 -12.30 -7.22 -5.20
C TYR A 91 -12.74 -6.61 -6.54
N GLY A 92 -12.47 -7.28 -7.65
CA GLY A 92 -12.86 -6.84 -8.99
C GLY A 92 -12.23 -5.49 -9.38
N ASN A 93 -11.03 -5.21 -8.89
CA ASN A 93 -10.28 -4.00 -9.21
C ASN A 93 -9.39 -4.24 -10.44
N THR A 94 -10.00 -4.23 -11.63
CA THR A 94 -9.34 -4.53 -12.92
C THR A 94 -8.14 -3.64 -13.19
N GLU A 95 -8.23 -2.36 -12.87
CA GLU A 95 -7.13 -1.40 -13.06
C GLU A 95 -5.89 -1.82 -12.24
N CYS A 96 -6.10 -2.14 -10.96
CA CYS A 96 -5.03 -2.61 -10.09
C CYS A 96 -4.48 -3.96 -10.54
N VAL A 97 -5.31 -4.88 -11.05
CA VAL A 97 -4.86 -6.17 -11.61
C VAL A 97 -3.93 -5.94 -12.80
N LEU A 98 -4.33 -5.13 -13.78
CA LEU A 98 -3.53 -4.85 -14.97
C LEU A 98 -2.19 -4.22 -14.60
N TRP A 99 -2.20 -3.27 -13.66
CA TRP A 99 -0.98 -2.64 -13.20
C TRP A 99 -0.05 -3.61 -12.45
N LEU A 100 -0.58 -4.44 -11.54
CA LEU A 100 0.22 -5.45 -10.83
C LEU A 100 0.79 -6.51 -11.76
N LEU A 101 0.07 -6.89 -12.83
CA LEU A 101 0.58 -7.81 -13.85
C LEU A 101 1.78 -7.22 -14.59
N SER A 102 1.68 -5.96 -15.02
CA SER A 102 2.81 -5.24 -15.63
C SER A 102 4.00 -5.15 -14.67
N LYS A 103 3.78 -4.88 -13.38
CA LYS A 103 4.88 -4.89 -12.39
C LYS A 103 5.47 -6.27 -12.13
N LYS A 104 4.66 -7.32 -12.15
CA LYS A 104 5.14 -8.69 -12.04
C LYS A 104 6.04 -9.06 -13.21
N GLU A 105 5.64 -8.69 -14.43
CA GLU A 105 6.45 -8.88 -15.64
C GLU A 105 7.80 -8.17 -15.53
N GLU A 106 7.80 -6.89 -15.17
CA GLU A 106 9.01 -6.07 -15.03
C GLU A 106 9.99 -6.62 -13.98
N GLN A 107 9.49 -7.10 -12.83
CA GLN A 107 10.33 -7.47 -11.68
C GLN A 107 10.74 -8.95 -11.63
N PHE A 108 9.90 -9.85 -12.13
CA PHE A 108 10.10 -11.29 -12.00
C PHE A 108 10.05 -12.04 -13.33
N GLY A 109 9.60 -11.38 -14.41
CA GLY A 109 9.18 -12.04 -15.64
C GLY A 109 7.95 -12.94 -15.43
N PHE A 110 7.41 -13.47 -16.52
CA PHE A 110 6.35 -14.48 -16.45
C PHE A 110 6.88 -15.92 -16.45
N GLY A 111 8.19 -16.10 -16.22
CA GLY A 111 8.86 -17.37 -16.51
C GLY A 111 8.87 -17.60 -18.01
N GLY A 112 9.74 -16.86 -18.72
CA GLY A 112 10.13 -17.27 -20.05
C GLY A 112 10.89 -18.58 -19.92
N LYS A 113 10.35 -19.65 -20.48
CA LYS A 113 11.04 -20.92 -20.68
C LYS A 113 12.45 -20.63 -21.18
N ASP A 114 13.45 -21.16 -20.48
CA ASP A 114 14.70 -21.57 -21.11
C ASP A 114 14.32 -22.67 -22.13
N MET A 115 13.86 -22.28 -23.32
CA MET A 115 14.04 -23.12 -24.49
C MET A 115 15.44 -22.80 -24.99
N GLU A 116 16.43 -23.45 -24.35
CA GLU A 116 17.73 -23.66 -24.98
C GLU A 116 17.47 -24.37 -26.33
N LEU A 117 17.89 -23.71 -27.40
CA LEU A 117 17.89 -24.22 -28.78
C LEU A 117 19.09 -25.15 -29.00
#